data_AF-A0A4Q4MW80-F1
#
_entry.id   AF-A0A4Q4MW80-F1
#
_cell.length_a   1.000
_cell.length_b   1.000
_cell.length_c   1.000
_cell.angle_alpha   90.00
_cell.angle_beta   90.00
_cell.angle_gamma   90.00
#
_symmetry.space_group_name_H-M   'P 1'
#
loop_
_entity.id
_entity.type
_entity.pdbx_description
1 polymer ?
#
loop_
_entity_poly.entity_id
_entity_poly.type
_entity_poly.pdbx_seq_one_letter_code
_entity_poly.pdbx_strand_id
1 'polypeptide(L)'
;MPLTVLSDSDVRTLLLQLTKQDILDLQQNLADALHHYSTSTEEDDNNGCCESFQSAGTSLKSKDGGLMTVTPASSNDGLGVRITTRLESSSSDTASVTSSMDSLALSHSSTPASKSSATTASRSTSLSAFQTSPSNASLTLFDRSGNPRALLNSSEMTAFRTALASTMLFKKRANVHDVVVFGAGKQAYWHIRLALLLRGDDIHHLNIINRDFERVHQLLERLYNPHEAPPSNFNPDPSYVPTYRKAAGEGAKDGQQDLHRYLPRPKIQILTPGHGEYPRLLHATLRSSSCIFLCTQSPTPLFPAAILTNPEGRKKGRYIAAIGSLSPHSTELHSDIIKQNVAPEHGHRHFHKHAQQGGAIVVDSVDRCLKEAGEIVQAGLGPEQVVEIGELVMLKRDAERRRRECMAGKGIEAEGLDVGGVELGECEMNKNEKKKASKGGSKEKEKHRESEDKAHKSLIEWLVKGNVIYKSVGLGLTDVVVGGDLVRIADERNIGTRIENF
;
A
#
# COMPACT_ATOMS: atom_id res chain seq x y z
N MET A 1 3.71 26.83 17.44
CA MET A 1 3.56 26.47 16.02
C MET A 1 2.08 26.45 15.69
N PRO A 2 1.64 26.72 14.45
CA PRO A 2 0.23 26.62 14.11
C PRO A 2 -0.25 25.17 14.10
N LEU A 3 -1.53 25.00 14.47
CA LEU A 3 -2.26 23.76 14.26
C LEU A 3 -2.86 23.75 12.84
N THR A 4 -2.55 22.72 12.06
CA THR A 4 -3.11 22.54 10.71
C THR A 4 -4.29 21.58 10.74
N VAL A 5 -5.45 21.99 10.23
CA VAL A 5 -6.67 21.18 10.16
C VAL A 5 -7.01 20.88 8.70
N LEU A 6 -7.09 19.59 8.35
CA LEU A 6 -7.39 19.13 6.98
C LEU A 6 -8.68 18.30 6.94
N SER A 7 -9.68 18.80 6.22
CA SER A 7 -10.90 18.03 5.91
C SER A 7 -10.64 16.92 4.90
N ASP A 8 -11.60 16.01 4.69
CA ASP A 8 -11.50 15.00 3.61
C ASP A 8 -11.33 15.65 2.23
N SER A 9 -11.94 16.82 1.99
CA SER A 9 -11.81 17.56 0.74
C SER A 9 -10.41 18.15 0.57
N ASP A 10 -9.83 18.69 1.64
CA ASP A 10 -8.46 19.22 1.64
C ASP A 10 -7.45 18.12 1.36
N VAL A 11 -7.56 16.99 2.08
CA VAL A 11 -6.70 15.81 1.88
C VAL A 11 -6.84 15.29 0.46
N ARG A 12 -8.06 15.16 -0.07
CA ARG A 12 -8.26 14.71 -1.45
C ARG A 12 -7.63 15.67 -2.45
N THR A 13 -7.84 16.98 -2.29
CA THR A 13 -7.28 18.02 -3.18
C THR A 13 -5.76 17.97 -3.19
N LEU A 14 -5.15 17.92 -2.00
CA LEU A 14 -3.72 17.80 -1.82
C LEU A 14 -3.16 16.57 -2.55
N LEU A 15 -3.76 15.40 -2.32
CA LEU A 15 -3.32 14.14 -2.94
C LEU A 15 -3.45 14.15 -4.47
N LEU A 16 -4.46 14.82 -5.02
CA LEU A 16 -4.64 14.96 -6.47
C LEU A 16 -3.56 15.85 -7.11
N GLN A 17 -3.10 16.88 -6.38
CA GLN A 17 -2.09 17.84 -6.81
C GLN A 17 -0.64 17.36 -6.63
N LEU A 18 -0.39 16.28 -5.88
CA LEU A 18 0.96 15.71 -5.76
C LEU A 18 1.55 15.49 -7.14
N THR A 19 2.81 15.83 -7.42
CA THR A 19 3.52 15.52 -8.66
C THR A 19 3.98 14.06 -8.67
N LYS A 20 4.57 13.59 -9.79
CA LYS A 20 5.28 12.30 -9.78
C LYS A 20 6.45 12.33 -8.80
N GLN A 21 7.17 13.45 -8.72
CA GLN A 21 8.30 13.61 -7.81
C GLN A 21 7.86 13.57 -6.34
N ASP A 22 6.79 14.29 -5.98
CA ASP A 22 6.27 14.27 -4.61
C ASP A 22 5.92 12.84 -4.16
N ILE A 23 5.31 12.04 -5.05
CA ILE A 23 5.00 10.63 -4.76
C ILE A 23 6.28 9.84 -4.51
N LEU A 24 7.34 10.08 -5.27
CA LEU A 24 8.63 9.41 -5.07
C LEU A 24 9.31 9.82 -3.77
N ASP A 25 9.23 11.10 -3.41
CA ASP A 25 9.79 11.61 -2.16
C ASP A 25 9.02 11.05 -0.95
N LEU A 26 7.68 11.04 -1.01
CA LEU A 26 6.82 10.38 -0.02
C LEU A 26 7.13 8.88 0.09
N GLN A 27 7.34 8.18 -1.04
CA GLN A 27 7.77 6.78 -1.01
C GLN A 27 9.13 6.62 -0.36
N GLN A 28 10.05 7.55 -0.61
CA GLN A 28 11.40 7.48 -0.06
C GLN A 28 11.36 7.67 1.46
N ASN A 29 10.67 8.69 1.95
CA ASN A 29 10.48 8.94 3.39
C ASN A 29 9.77 7.79 4.10
N LEU A 30 8.74 7.22 3.47
CA LEU A 30 8.06 6.04 4.04
C LEU A 30 8.99 4.81 4.05
N ALA A 31 9.80 4.62 3.02
CA ALA A 31 10.77 3.52 2.95
C ALA A 31 11.87 3.66 4.00
N ASP A 32 12.31 4.90 4.29
CA ASP A 32 13.21 5.25 5.38
C ASP A 32 12.65 4.83 6.75
N ALA A 33 11.42 5.25 7.05
CA ALA A 33 10.78 4.95 8.32
C ALA A 33 10.55 3.44 8.51
N LEU A 34 10.09 2.75 7.45
CA LEU A 34 9.91 1.29 7.46
C LEU A 34 11.24 0.57 7.64
N HIS A 35 12.32 1.08 7.05
CA HIS A 35 13.65 0.53 7.25
C HIS A 35 14.07 0.59 8.71
N HIS A 36 13.98 1.76 9.35
CA HIS A 36 14.30 1.89 10.78
C HIS A 36 13.43 0.96 11.63
N TYR A 37 12.13 0.90 11.34
CA TYR A 37 11.22 -0.04 11.99
C TYR A 37 11.69 -1.49 11.92
N SER A 38 12.14 -1.96 10.76
CA SER A 38 12.56 -3.35 10.57
C SER A 38 13.96 -3.66 11.10
N THR A 39 14.81 -2.67 11.34
CA THR A 39 16.24 -2.91 11.65
C THR A 39 16.69 -2.46 13.02
N SER A 40 15.88 -1.68 13.71
CA SER A 40 16.25 -1.19 15.02
C SER A 40 16.23 -2.29 16.07
N THR A 41 17.26 -2.28 16.89
CA THR A 41 17.39 -3.14 18.06
C THR A 41 16.83 -2.44 19.28
N GLU A 42 16.41 -3.18 20.31
CA GLU A 42 15.84 -2.59 21.54
C GLU A 42 16.83 -1.69 22.32
N GLU A 43 18.11 -1.70 21.94
CA GLU A 43 19.19 -0.90 22.55
C GLU A 43 19.43 0.45 21.82
N ASP A 44 18.74 0.70 20.70
CA ASP A 44 18.87 1.94 19.96
C ASP A 44 18.03 3.06 20.60
N ASP A 45 18.58 3.71 21.64
CA ASP A 45 17.92 4.81 22.39
C ASP A 45 17.42 5.98 21.50
N ASN A 46 17.94 6.10 20.27
CA ASN A 46 17.56 7.13 19.31
C ASN A 46 16.49 6.69 18.29
N ASN A 47 15.97 5.46 18.37
CA ASN A 47 14.93 4.99 17.45
C ASN A 47 13.52 5.17 18.02
N GLY A 48 12.71 5.99 17.36
CA GLY A 48 11.31 6.26 17.70
C GLY A 48 10.29 5.44 16.90
N CYS A 49 10.71 4.55 16.01
CA CYS A 49 9.83 3.70 15.22
C CYS A 49 10.27 2.23 15.31
N CYS A 50 9.65 1.44 16.19
CA CYS A 50 9.75 -0.01 16.25
C CYS A 50 8.41 -0.62 16.68
N GLU A 51 8.27 -1.95 16.68
CA GLU A 51 7.00 -2.62 16.96
C GLU A 51 6.41 -2.31 18.34
N SER A 52 7.24 -2.16 19.37
CA SER A 52 6.77 -1.80 20.72
C SER A 52 6.11 -0.41 20.77
N PHE A 53 6.43 0.46 19.81
CA PHE A 53 5.79 1.78 19.65
C PHE A 53 4.61 1.79 18.67
N GLN A 54 4.21 0.63 18.14
CA GLN A 54 3.03 0.45 17.30
C GLN A 54 1.96 -0.29 18.11
N SER A 55 1.16 0.46 18.88
CA SER A 55 0.11 -0.15 19.69
C SER A 55 -0.97 -0.80 18.81
N ALA A 56 -1.52 -1.93 19.25
CA ALA A 56 -2.74 -2.50 18.67
C ALA A 56 -3.96 -1.58 18.86
N GLY A 57 -3.86 -0.59 19.76
CA GLY A 57 -4.90 0.36 20.10
C GLY A 57 -5.91 -0.16 21.12
N THR A 58 -6.67 0.76 21.69
CA THR A 58 -7.71 0.49 22.68
C THR A 58 -9.06 0.78 22.07
N SER A 59 -10.00 -0.17 22.21
CA SER A 59 -11.36 -0.03 21.69
C SER A 59 -12.37 0.21 22.80
N LEU A 60 -13.32 1.10 22.53
CA LEU A 60 -14.40 1.49 23.42
C LEU A 60 -15.72 1.30 22.69
N LYS A 61 -16.61 0.48 23.27
CA LYS A 61 -17.94 0.24 22.72
C LYS A 61 -18.95 1.15 23.42
N SER A 62 -19.66 1.97 22.64
CA SER A 62 -20.78 2.78 23.12
C SER A 62 -21.98 1.89 23.44
N LYS A 63 -22.89 2.39 24.28
CA LYS A 63 -24.19 1.76 24.56
C LYS A 63 -25.02 1.59 23.30
N ASP A 64 -24.86 2.52 22.35
CA ASP A 64 -25.59 2.53 21.07
C ASP A 64 -24.97 1.61 20.01
N GLY A 65 -24.09 0.68 20.41
CA GLY A 65 -23.45 -0.28 19.50
C GLY A 65 -22.24 0.26 18.73
N GLY A 66 -22.02 1.58 18.73
CA GLY A 66 -20.84 2.19 18.11
C GLY A 66 -19.52 1.70 18.72
N LEU A 67 -18.50 1.50 17.90
CA LEU A 67 -17.16 1.09 18.29
C LEU A 67 -16.16 2.18 17.90
N MET A 68 -15.42 2.69 18.88
CA MET A 68 -14.32 3.64 18.70
C MET A 68 -13.01 2.97 19.07
N THR A 69 -12.03 2.98 18.16
CA THR A 69 -10.69 2.44 18.40
C THR A 69 -9.67 3.58 18.32
N VAL A 70 -8.85 3.70 19.36
CA VAL A 70 -7.77 4.68 19.45
C VAL A 70 -6.44 3.95 19.33
N THR A 71 -5.67 4.26 18.29
CA THR A 71 -4.43 3.58 17.94
C THR A 71 -3.28 4.60 17.95
N PRO A 72 -2.52 4.69 19.05
CA PRO A 72 -1.31 5.51 19.09
C PRO A 72 -0.19 4.83 18.30
N ALA A 73 0.64 5.66 17.68
CA ALA A 73 1.81 5.24 16.92
C ALA A 73 2.92 6.30 17.03
N SER A 74 4.16 5.84 16.96
CA SER A 74 5.35 6.70 16.97
C SER A 74 6.13 6.58 15.67
N SER A 75 6.82 7.66 15.33
CA SER A 75 7.84 7.77 14.29
C SER A 75 9.05 8.54 14.84
N ASN A 76 10.15 8.59 14.10
CA ASN A 76 11.33 9.41 14.49
C ASN A 76 11.05 10.93 14.49
N ASP A 77 10.02 11.36 13.77
CA ASP A 77 9.71 12.80 13.61
C ASP A 77 8.60 13.28 14.54
N GLY A 78 7.82 12.36 15.13
CA GLY A 78 6.75 12.70 16.04
C GLY A 78 5.82 11.54 16.36
N LEU A 79 4.80 11.85 17.15
CA LEU A 79 3.77 10.92 17.59
C LEU A 79 2.48 11.17 16.83
N GLY A 80 1.65 10.14 16.69
CA GLY A 80 0.31 10.28 16.17
C GLY A 80 -0.68 9.37 16.85
N VAL A 81 -1.93 9.80 16.85
CA VAL A 81 -3.05 9.02 17.37
C VAL A 81 -4.10 8.94 16.28
N ARG A 82 -4.34 7.72 15.80
CA ARG A 82 -5.41 7.42 14.87
C ARG A 82 -6.65 7.05 15.65
N ILE A 83 -7.78 7.66 15.31
CA ILE A 83 -9.08 7.36 15.89
C ILE A 83 -9.97 6.83 14.78
N THR A 84 -10.48 5.62 14.95
CA THR A 84 -11.43 5.00 14.02
C THR A 84 -12.76 4.80 14.71
N THR A 85 -13.83 5.33 14.13
CA THR A 85 -15.19 5.20 14.66
C THR A 85 -16.05 4.46 13.66
N ARG A 86 -16.68 3.38 14.11
CA ARG A 86 -17.70 2.64 13.39
C ARG A 86 -19.01 2.77 14.15
N LEU A 87 -20.00 3.36 13.51
CA LEU A 87 -21.37 3.39 14.04
C LEU A 87 -22.13 2.19 13.46
N GLU A 88 -22.85 1.46 14.31
CA GLU A 88 -23.86 0.51 13.83
C GLU A 88 -25.08 1.33 13.38
N SER A 89 -25.42 1.26 12.10
CA SER A 89 -26.71 1.76 11.64
C SER A 89 -27.78 0.81 12.16
N SER A 90 -28.69 1.30 13.02
CA SER A 90 -29.90 0.57 13.38
C SER A 90 -30.65 0.19 12.11
N SER A 91 -30.70 -1.10 11.79
CA SER A 91 -31.57 -1.60 10.74
C SER A 91 -33.03 -1.51 11.22
N SER A 92 -33.69 -0.40 10.89
CA SER A 92 -35.15 -0.27 10.96
C SER A 92 -35.60 0.69 9.85
N ASP A 93 -36.26 0.10 8.85
CA ASP A 93 -37.25 0.63 7.90
C ASP A 93 -37.17 2.08 7.37
N THR A 94 -37.13 2.16 6.04
CA THR A 94 -37.70 3.20 5.15
C THR A 94 -37.92 4.60 5.73
N ALA A 95 -37.06 5.56 5.34
CA ALA A 95 -37.42 6.78 4.61
C ALA A 95 -36.29 7.81 4.68
N SER A 96 -36.11 8.51 3.57
CA SER A 96 -35.42 9.79 3.44
C SER A 96 -35.59 10.71 4.66
N VAL A 97 -34.52 11.34 5.12
CA VAL A 97 -34.42 12.80 5.24
C VAL A 97 -32.98 13.22 5.53
N THR A 98 -32.59 14.27 4.82
CA THR A 98 -31.43 15.12 5.03
C THR A 98 -31.50 15.89 6.35
N SER A 99 -30.34 16.40 6.81
CA SER A 99 -30.18 17.42 7.86
C SER A 99 -30.34 16.89 9.30
N SER A 100 -29.71 17.38 10.36
CA SER A 100 -28.99 18.61 10.62
C SER A 100 -28.06 18.39 11.81
N MET A 101 -26.89 19.00 11.73
CA MET A 101 -26.08 19.41 12.87
C MET A 101 -26.84 20.48 13.65
N ASP A 102 -27.34 20.18 14.85
CA ASP A 102 -27.61 21.21 15.85
C ASP A 102 -27.79 20.61 17.26
N SER A 103 -27.47 21.43 18.26
CA SER A 103 -27.74 21.26 19.70
C SER A 103 -26.61 20.68 20.57
N LEU A 104 -25.71 21.60 20.92
CA LEU A 104 -25.08 21.66 22.23
C LEU A 104 -26.15 21.90 23.32
N ALA A 105 -26.17 21.10 24.37
CA ALA A 105 -26.75 21.51 25.65
C ALA A 105 -26.01 20.83 26.82
N LEU A 106 -25.38 21.67 27.64
CA LEU A 106 -24.79 21.38 28.94
C LEU A 106 -25.90 21.07 29.96
N SER A 107 -25.71 20.04 30.79
CA SER A 107 -26.34 19.99 32.12
C SER A 107 -25.45 19.25 33.13
N HIS A 108 -25.09 19.97 34.20
CA HIS A 108 -24.39 19.51 35.39
C HIS A 108 -25.34 18.76 36.35
N SER A 109 -24.88 17.69 37.02
CA SER A 109 -25.05 17.47 38.48
C SER A 109 -24.46 16.13 38.99
N SER A 110 -23.43 16.25 39.85
CA SER A 110 -23.12 15.51 41.11
C SER A 110 -23.37 13.99 41.31
N THR A 111 -22.25 13.25 41.47
CA THR A 111 -21.78 12.22 42.48
C THR A 111 -22.74 11.57 43.52
N PRO A 112 -22.40 10.43 44.22
CA PRO A 112 -21.15 9.63 44.23
C PRO A 112 -21.27 8.07 44.22
N ALA A 113 -20.12 7.43 43.95
CA ALA A 113 -19.56 6.16 44.47
C ALA A 113 -20.44 4.92 44.76
N SER A 114 -20.08 3.80 44.14
CA SER A 114 -20.01 2.50 44.83
C SER A 114 -18.87 1.63 44.28
N LYS A 115 -18.16 1.01 45.22
CA LYS A 115 -17.01 0.11 45.01
C LYS A 115 -17.51 -1.30 44.70
N SER A 116 -16.99 -1.95 43.67
CA SER A 116 -16.92 -3.41 43.64
C SER A 116 -15.69 -3.88 42.85
N SER A 117 -14.95 -4.74 43.53
CA SER A 117 -13.77 -5.47 43.08
C SER A 117 -14.20 -6.67 42.23
N ALA A 118 -13.56 -6.90 41.08
CA ALA A 118 -13.48 -8.23 40.46
C ALA A 118 -12.43 -8.27 39.32
N THR A 119 -11.32 -8.96 39.60
CA THR A 119 -10.58 -9.87 38.70
C THR A 119 -10.43 -9.48 37.22
N THR A 120 -9.25 -8.98 36.85
CA THR A 120 -8.75 -8.90 35.47
C THR A 120 -8.44 -10.29 34.92
N ALA A 121 -9.46 -10.93 34.35
CA ALA A 121 -9.27 -12.01 33.39
C ALA A 121 -9.04 -11.39 32.01
N SER A 122 -7.87 -11.63 31.45
CA SER A 122 -7.50 -11.34 30.06
C SER A 122 -8.46 -12.05 29.10
N ARG A 123 -9.37 -11.29 28.48
CA ARG A 123 -10.15 -11.75 27.34
C ARG A 123 -9.79 -10.93 26.12
N SER A 124 -8.89 -11.49 25.33
CA SER A 124 -8.70 -11.19 23.92
C SER A 124 -10.06 -11.23 23.22
N THR A 125 -10.56 -10.06 22.82
CA THR A 125 -11.81 -9.93 22.05
C THR A 125 -11.45 -9.52 20.62
N SER A 126 -11.20 -10.53 19.80
CA SER A 126 -11.20 -10.43 18.34
C SER A 126 -12.62 -10.10 17.87
N LEU A 127 -12.91 -8.82 17.64
CA LEU A 127 -14.22 -8.37 17.15
C LEU A 127 -14.23 -8.35 15.63
N SER A 128 -14.51 -9.52 15.07
CA SER A 128 -15.01 -9.74 13.73
C SER A 128 -16.44 -9.20 13.57
N ALA A 129 -16.64 -8.20 12.71
CA ALA A 129 -17.95 -7.89 12.15
C ALA A 129 -17.81 -7.44 10.69
N PHE A 130 -18.10 -8.36 9.76
CA PHE A 130 -18.17 -8.13 8.33
C PHE A 130 -19.37 -7.23 7.98
N GLN A 131 -19.22 -5.90 8.09
CA GLN A 131 -20.12 -4.98 7.40
C GLN A 131 -19.31 -3.81 6.85
N THR A 132 -19.66 -3.42 5.63
CA THR A 132 -19.11 -2.30 4.87
C THR A 132 -19.64 -0.95 5.35
N SER A 133 -19.86 -0.79 6.66
CA SER A 133 -20.25 0.51 7.21
C SER A 133 -19.07 1.47 7.05
N PRO A 134 -19.29 2.72 6.60
CA PRO A 134 -18.21 3.69 6.50
C PRO A 134 -17.62 3.90 7.89
N SER A 135 -16.37 3.47 8.08
CA SER A 135 -15.60 3.86 9.24
C SER A 135 -15.06 5.27 8.99
N ASN A 136 -15.44 6.18 9.86
CA ASN A 136 -14.83 7.50 9.88
C ASN A 136 -13.53 7.38 10.66
N ALA A 137 -12.44 7.85 10.07
CA ALA A 137 -11.14 7.83 10.70
C ALA A 137 -10.55 9.24 10.68
N SER A 138 -9.96 9.64 11.81
CA SER A 138 -9.18 10.85 11.96
C SER A 138 -7.79 10.51 12.48
N LEU A 139 -6.83 11.39 12.21
CA LEU A 139 -5.47 11.30 12.69
C LEU A 139 -5.11 12.64 13.34
N THR A 140 -4.61 12.57 14.57
CA THR A 140 -4.00 13.70 15.24
C THR A 140 -2.49 13.47 15.28
N LEU A 141 -1.72 14.45 14.86
CA LEU A 141 -0.26 14.43 14.89
C LEU A 141 0.25 15.38 15.96
N PHE A 142 1.34 15.00 16.61
CA PHE A 142 2.00 15.76 17.67
C PHE A 142 3.46 16.00 17.32
N ASP A 143 3.98 17.16 17.71
CA ASP A 143 5.41 17.45 17.61
C ASP A 143 6.22 16.71 18.70
N ARG A 144 7.55 16.85 18.66
CA ARG A 144 8.46 16.23 19.63
C ARG A 144 8.29 16.77 21.06
N SER A 145 7.64 17.91 21.23
CA SER A 145 7.31 18.49 22.53
C SER A 145 5.95 18.02 23.04
N GLY A 146 5.21 17.22 22.26
CA GLY A 146 3.88 16.72 22.59
C GLY A 146 2.75 17.69 22.27
N ASN A 147 3.03 18.83 21.60
CA ASN A 147 1.99 19.77 21.21
C ASN A 147 1.27 19.28 19.94
N PRO A 148 -0.05 19.48 19.83
CA PRO A 148 -0.80 19.14 18.62
C PRO A 148 -0.28 19.92 17.41
N ARG A 149 0.13 19.18 16.37
CA ARG A 149 0.65 19.74 15.12
C ARG A 149 -0.39 19.76 14.01
N ALA A 150 -1.21 18.73 13.93
CA ALA A 150 -2.27 18.65 12.93
C ALA A 150 -3.42 17.73 13.33
N LEU A 151 -4.60 18.01 12.75
CA LEU A 151 -5.77 17.16 12.78
C LEU A 151 -6.27 16.96 11.35
N LEU A 152 -6.41 15.71 10.91
CA LEU A 152 -6.85 15.41 9.55
C LEU A 152 -7.81 14.23 9.49
N ASN A 153 -8.79 14.31 8.57
CA ASN A 153 -9.57 13.14 8.20
C ASN A 153 -8.68 12.17 7.42
N SER A 154 -8.61 10.91 7.86
CA SER A 154 -7.60 9.95 7.41
C SER A 154 -8.16 8.90 6.46
N SER A 155 -9.42 9.01 6.03
CA SER A 155 -10.10 7.98 5.24
C SER A 155 -9.46 7.77 3.85
N GLU A 156 -9.22 8.86 3.12
CA GLU A 156 -8.52 8.85 1.81
C GLU A 156 -7.02 8.62 2.00
N MET A 157 -6.42 9.27 3.00
CA MET A 157 -5.01 9.11 3.36
C MET A 157 -4.66 7.64 3.62
N THR A 158 -5.50 6.90 4.33
CA THR A 158 -5.28 5.47 4.65
C THR A 158 -5.20 4.63 3.37
N ALA A 159 -6.05 4.91 2.39
CA ALA A 159 -6.00 4.19 1.12
C ALA A 159 -4.77 4.61 0.28
N PHE A 160 -4.43 5.89 0.29
CA PHE A 160 -3.23 6.41 -0.36
C PHE A 160 -1.95 5.82 0.23
N ARG A 161 -1.73 5.85 1.55
CA ARG A 161 -0.52 5.34 2.20
C ARG A 161 -0.31 3.85 1.98
N THR A 162 -1.38 3.06 1.91
CA THR A 162 -1.28 1.62 1.61
C THR A 162 -0.84 1.41 0.16
N ALA A 163 -1.44 2.16 -0.76
CA ALA A 163 -1.04 2.14 -2.16
C ALA A 163 0.41 2.64 -2.34
N LEU A 164 0.84 3.63 -1.56
CA LEU A 164 2.19 4.17 -1.58
C LEU A 164 3.22 3.10 -1.20
N ALA A 165 2.95 2.33 -0.13
CA ALA A 165 3.80 1.23 0.31
C ALA A 165 3.82 0.06 -0.69
N SER A 166 2.64 -0.43 -1.12
CA SER A 166 2.57 -1.55 -2.07
C SER A 166 3.24 -1.21 -3.42
N THR A 167 3.12 0.04 -3.87
CA THR A 167 3.73 0.46 -5.13
C THR A 167 5.26 0.59 -5.09
N MET A 168 5.90 0.53 -3.93
CA MET A 168 7.38 0.49 -3.82
C MET A 168 7.97 -0.76 -4.47
N LEU A 169 7.29 -1.91 -4.30
CA LEU A 169 7.67 -3.18 -4.93
C LEU A 169 7.20 -3.23 -6.39
N PHE A 170 5.99 -2.75 -6.66
CA PHE A 170 5.43 -2.64 -8.02
C PHE A 170 6.37 -1.89 -8.98
N LYS A 171 6.90 -0.73 -8.55
CA LYS A 171 7.78 0.10 -9.38
C LYS A 171 9.03 -0.65 -9.85
N LYS A 172 9.53 -1.60 -9.04
CA LYS A 172 10.73 -2.40 -9.32
C LYS A 172 10.48 -3.55 -10.30
N ARG A 173 9.23 -3.85 -10.65
CA ARG A 173 8.90 -4.99 -11.52
C ARG A 173 9.34 -4.73 -12.97
N ALA A 174 9.92 -5.74 -13.61
CA ALA A 174 10.30 -5.67 -15.03
C ALA A 174 9.08 -5.60 -15.95
N ASN A 175 7.97 -6.25 -15.58
CA ASN A 175 6.76 -6.31 -16.38
C ASN A 175 5.56 -5.88 -15.54
N VAL A 176 4.81 -4.90 -16.05
CA VAL A 176 3.56 -4.40 -15.47
C VAL A 176 2.46 -4.22 -16.54
N HIS A 177 2.60 -4.88 -17.70
CA HIS A 177 1.69 -4.69 -18.85
C HIS A 177 0.23 -5.05 -18.56
N ASP A 178 0.00 -6.05 -17.70
CA ASP A 178 -1.33 -6.55 -17.37
C ASP A 178 -1.56 -6.43 -15.86
N VAL A 179 -2.29 -5.39 -15.47
CA VAL A 179 -2.65 -5.12 -14.06
C VAL A 179 -4.08 -5.59 -13.81
N VAL A 180 -4.28 -6.35 -12.74
CA VAL A 180 -5.58 -6.79 -12.25
C VAL A 180 -5.86 -6.14 -10.90
N VAL A 181 -7.08 -5.63 -10.71
CA VAL A 181 -7.50 -5.02 -9.45
C VAL A 181 -8.85 -5.61 -9.02
N PHE A 182 -8.90 -6.18 -7.82
CA PHE A 182 -10.14 -6.64 -7.21
C PHE A 182 -10.72 -5.57 -6.30
N GLY A 183 -11.96 -5.18 -6.59
CA GLY A 183 -12.71 -4.18 -5.84
C GLY A 183 -12.78 -2.83 -6.55
N ALA A 184 -13.74 -2.02 -6.13
CA ALA A 184 -13.96 -0.67 -6.67
C ALA A 184 -14.13 0.39 -5.55
N GLY A 185 -13.38 0.24 -4.46
CA GLY A 185 -13.36 1.19 -3.33
C GLY A 185 -12.19 2.18 -3.38
N LYS A 186 -12.00 2.95 -2.29
CA LYS A 186 -10.87 3.89 -2.14
C LYS A 186 -9.51 3.21 -2.31
N GLN A 187 -9.35 2.00 -1.78
CA GLN A 187 -8.12 1.22 -1.94
C GLN A 187 -7.83 0.95 -3.43
N ALA A 188 -8.79 0.40 -4.17
CA ALA A 188 -8.64 0.16 -5.60
C ALA A 188 -8.32 1.45 -6.38
N TYR A 189 -9.01 2.55 -6.06
CA TYR A 189 -8.77 3.86 -6.67
C TYR A 189 -7.31 4.31 -6.56
N TRP A 190 -6.74 4.31 -5.34
CA TRP A 190 -5.37 4.79 -5.13
C TRP A 190 -4.32 3.83 -5.69
N HIS A 191 -4.54 2.52 -5.62
CA HIS A 191 -3.63 1.54 -6.23
C HIS A 191 -3.57 1.72 -7.75
N ILE A 192 -4.73 1.89 -8.41
CA ILE A 192 -4.79 2.15 -9.85
C ILE A 192 -4.11 3.49 -10.16
N ARG A 193 -4.48 4.56 -9.46
CA ARG A 193 -3.95 5.90 -9.72
C ARG A 193 -2.43 5.95 -9.57
N LEU A 194 -1.87 5.42 -8.49
CA LEU A 194 -0.42 5.39 -8.28
C LEU A 194 0.29 4.49 -9.29
N ALA A 195 -0.27 3.33 -9.64
CA ALA A 195 0.30 2.48 -10.68
C ALA A 195 0.40 3.20 -12.03
N LEU A 196 -0.66 3.90 -12.44
CA LEU A 196 -0.70 4.69 -13.67
C LEU A 196 0.25 5.90 -13.62
N LEU A 197 0.36 6.59 -12.49
CA LEU A 197 1.27 7.73 -12.34
C LEU A 197 2.74 7.32 -12.35
N LEU A 198 3.07 6.13 -11.84
CA LEU A 198 4.44 5.66 -11.73
C LEU A 198 4.92 4.92 -12.99
N ARG A 199 4.04 4.10 -13.60
CA ARG A 199 4.38 3.17 -14.70
C ARG A 199 3.29 3.11 -15.78
N GLY A 200 2.45 4.13 -15.93
CA GLY A 200 1.28 4.07 -16.82
C GLY A 200 1.61 3.85 -18.30
N ASP A 201 2.78 4.28 -18.78
CA ASP A 201 3.23 4.04 -20.16
C ASP A 201 3.51 2.56 -20.42
N ASP A 202 3.90 1.80 -19.39
CA ASP A 202 4.14 0.36 -19.49
C ASP A 202 2.86 -0.46 -19.28
N ILE A 203 1.80 0.12 -18.71
CA ILE A 203 0.56 -0.61 -18.44
C ILE A 203 -0.29 -0.59 -19.71
N HIS A 204 -0.50 -1.76 -20.32
CA HIS A 204 -1.31 -1.89 -21.54
C HIS A 204 -2.75 -2.27 -21.24
N HIS A 205 -2.97 -3.12 -20.22
CA HIS A 205 -4.28 -3.61 -19.82
C HIS A 205 -4.53 -3.38 -18.32
N LEU A 206 -5.68 -2.79 -18.02
CA LEU A 206 -6.20 -2.65 -16.66
C LEU A 206 -7.50 -3.45 -16.53
N ASN A 207 -7.46 -4.51 -15.73
CA ASN A 207 -8.59 -5.40 -15.52
C ASN A 207 -9.18 -5.17 -14.13
N ILE A 208 -10.42 -4.69 -14.03
CA ILE A 208 -11.09 -4.42 -12.77
C ILE A 208 -12.15 -5.50 -12.53
N ILE A 209 -12.01 -6.23 -11.43
CA ILE A 209 -12.92 -7.31 -11.04
C ILE A 209 -13.73 -6.82 -9.84
N ASN A 210 -15.05 -6.70 -10.00
CA ASN A 210 -15.92 -6.26 -8.91
C ASN A 210 -17.32 -6.85 -9.04
N ARG A 211 -17.98 -7.09 -7.90
CA ARG A 211 -19.35 -7.61 -7.83
C ARG A 211 -20.40 -6.64 -8.38
N ASP A 212 -20.09 -5.35 -8.33
CA ASP A 212 -21.00 -4.27 -8.68
C ASP A 212 -20.42 -3.48 -9.86
N PHE A 213 -21.14 -3.52 -10.99
CA PHE A 213 -20.71 -2.88 -12.22
C PHE A 213 -20.77 -1.35 -12.15
N GLU A 214 -21.79 -0.80 -11.49
CA GLU A 214 -21.99 0.65 -11.32
C GLU A 214 -20.87 1.25 -10.47
N ARG A 215 -20.48 0.56 -9.39
CA ARG A 215 -19.37 1.01 -8.54
C ARG A 215 -18.04 1.14 -9.30
N VAL A 216 -17.80 0.29 -10.30
CA VAL A 216 -16.61 0.39 -11.16
C VAL A 216 -16.69 1.63 -12.06
N HIS A 217 -17.87 1.95 -12.59
CA HIS A 217 -18.07 3.17 -13.39
C HIS A 217 -17.82 4.41 -12.56
N GLN A 218 -18.36 4.47 -11.35
CA GLN A 218 -18.11 5.58 -10.42
C GLN A 218 -16.61 5.72 -10.07
N LEU A 219 -15.90 4.60 -9.90
CA LEU A 219 -14.45 4.62 -9.69
C LEU A 219 -13.71 5.20 -10.90
N LEU A 220 -14.05 4.76 -12.12
CA LEU A 220 -13.40 5.19 -13.34
C LEU A 220 -13.70 6.66 -13.67
N GLU A 221 -14.93 7.11 -13.48
CA GLU A 221 -15.29 8.53 -13.59
C GLU A 221 -14.48 9.37 -12.59
N ARG A 222 -14.41 8.97 -11.31
CA ARG A 222 -13.59 9.67 -10.31
C ARG A 222 -12.10 9.64 -10.63
N LEU A 223 -11.61 8.60 -11.31
CA LEU A 223 -10.19 8.43 -11.63
C LEU A 223 -9.74 9.42 -12.71
N TYR A 224 -10.53 9.55 -13.78
CA TYR A 224 -10.21 10.37 -14.94
C TYR A 224 -10.80 11.77 -14.89
N ASN A 225 -11.87 11.99 -14.13
CA ASN A 225 -12.52 13.29 -13.91
C ASN A 225 -12.57 13.59 -12.39
N PRO A 226 -11.42 13.72 -11.70
CA PRO A 226 -11.37 13.75 -10.23
C PRO A 226 -11.96 15.01 -9.59
N HIS A 227 -12.13 16.09 -10.36
CA HIS A 227 -12.72 17.37 -9.93
C HIS A 227 -14.23 17.45 -10.19
N GLU A 228 -14.77 16.55 -11.01
CA GLU A 228 -16.20 16.47 -11.28
C GLU A 228 -16.86 15.53 -10.27
N ALA A 229 -18.06 15.90 -9.81
CA ALA A 229 -18.88 14.96 -9.06
C ALA A 229 -19.23 13.80 -10.01
N PRO A 230 -18.99 12.52 -9.61
CA PRO A 230 -19.42 11.41 -10.45
C PRO A 230 -20.94 11.50 -10.63
N PRO A 231 -21.46 11.15 -11.81
CA PRO A 231 -22.90 11.12 -12.02
C PRO A 231 -23.54 10.25 -10.95
N SER A 232 -24.59 10.79 -10.32
CA SER A 232 -25.29 10.12 -9.22
C SER A 232 -25.95 8.81 -9.63
N ASN A 233 -26.26 8.66 -10.93
CA ASN A 233 -26.90 7.49 -11.48
C ASN A 233 -26.11 6.95 -12.67
N PHE A 234 -25.85 5.64 -12.68
CA PHE A 234 -25.37 4.94 -13.85
C PHE A 234 -26.42 4.99 -14.99
N ASN A 235 -25.99 5.39 -16.19
CA ASN A 235 -26.84 5.32 -17.38
C ASN A 235 -26.67 3.94 -18.04
N PRO A 236 -27.69 3.06 -18.02
CA PRO A 236 -27.59 1.71 -18.55
C PRO A 236 -27.75 1.63 -20.08
N ASP A 237 -28.02 2.76 -20.75
CA ASP A 237 -28.17 2.80 -22.20
C ASP A 237 -26.88 2.28 -22.90
N PRO A 238 -26.96 1.20 -23.70
CA PRO A 238 -25.80 0.67 -24.42
C PRO A 238 -25.16 1.66 -25.40
N SER A 239 -25.91 2.67 -25.84
CA SER A 239 -25.41 3.75 -26.70
C SER A 239 -24.69 4.85 -25.92
N TYR A 240 -24.87 4.90 -24.59
CA TYR A 240 -24.18 5.85 -23.73
C TYR A 240 -22.71 5.45 -23.58
N VAL A 241 -21.83 6.28 -24.09
CA VAL A 241 -20.38 6.15 -23.89
C VAL A 241 -19.99 6.95 -22.64
N PRO A 242 -19.51 6.29 -21.57
CA PRO A 242 -19.05 6.97 -20.36
C PRO A 242 -17.93 7.97 -20.67
N THR A 243 -17.86 9.06 -19.90
CA THR A 243 -16.90 10.15 -20.13
C THR A 243 -15.46 9.64 -20.03
N TYR A 244 -15.20 8.70 -19.12
CA TYR A 244 -13.89 8.06 -18.99
C TYR A 244 -13.46 7.24 -20.23
N ARG A 245 -14.37 6.86 -21.13
CA ARG A 245 -14.07 6.16 -22.40
C ARG A 245 -13.90 7.10 -23.59
N LYS A 246 -14.38 8.33 -23.51
CA LYS A 246 -14.19 9.31 -24.57
C LYS A 246 -12.69 9.63 -24.69
N ALA A 247 -12.20 9.73 -25.92
CA ALA A 247 -10.79 10.01 -26.18
C ALA A 247 -10.40 11.34 -25.52
N ALA A 248 -9.14 11.43 -25.05
CA ALA A 248 -8.57 12.68 -24.57
C ALA A 248 -8.50 13.68 -25.75
N GLY A 249 -9.59 14.40 -26.00
CA GLY A 249 -9.72 15.33 -27.13
C GLY A 249 -11.16 15.64 -27.54
N GLU A 250 -12.13 14.75 -27.31
CA GLU A 250 -13.54 15.02 -27.64
C GLU A 250 -14.25 15.71 -26.46
N GLY A 251 -13.97 17.00 -26.24
CA GLY A 251 -14.67 17.83 -25.25
C GLY A 251 -13.79 18.72 -24.37
N ALA A 252 -12.48 18.79 -24.62
CA ALA A 252 -11.63 19.82 -23.99
C ALA A 252 -12.06 21.19 -24.54
N LYS A 253 -12.97 21.86 -23.84
CA LYS A 253 -13.25 23.28 -24.06
C LYS A 253 -11.95 24.06 -23.83
N ASP A 254 -11.73 25.03 -24.70
CA ASP A 254 -10.50 25.80 -24.87
C ASP A 254 -9.82 26.25 -23.56
N GLY A 255 -8.49 26.16 -23.54
CA GLY A 255 -7.66 27.19 -22.91
C GLY A 255 -7.03 26.94 -21.54
N GLN A 256 -7.24 25.80 -20.87
CA GLN A 256 -6.53 25.49 -19.62
C GLN A 256 -5.54 24.35 -19.85
N GLN A 257 -4.33 24.70 -20.32
CA GLN A 257 -3.18 23.80 -20.30
C GLN A 257 -2.76 23.60 -18.84
N ASP A 258 -3.49 22.75 -18.12
CA ASP A 258 -3.06 22.31 -16.80
C ASP A 258 -1.82 21.43 -17.00
N LEU A 259 -0.68 21.97 -16.60
CA LEU A 259 0.65 21.34 -16.59
C LEU A 259 0.67 20.02 -15.77
N HIS A 260 -0.43 19.69 -15.08
CA HIS A 260 -0.66 18.45 -14.36
C HIS A 260 -1.61 17.49 -15.12
N ARG A 261 -0.97 16.48 -15.72
CA ARG A 261 -1.40 15.06 -15.84
C ARG A 261 -2.41 14.67 -16.91
N TYR A 262 -1.86 14.32 -18.08
CA TYR A 262 -2.34 13.15 -18.82
C TYR A 262 -2.16 11.90 -17.93
N LEU A 263 -3.22 11.42 -17.27
CA LEU A 263 -3.20 10.10 -16.64
C LEU A 263 -3.33 9.05 -17.77
N PRO A 264 -2.37 8.12 -17.91
CA PRO A 264 -2.42 7.12 -18.98
C PRO A 264 -3.72 6.32 -18.98
N ARG A 265 -4.26 6.06 -20.17
CA ARG A 265 -5.52 5.34 -20.39
C ARG A 265 -5.24 3.97 -21.04
N PRO A 266 -4.86 2.94 -20.27
CA PRO A 266 -4.71 1.59 -20.81
C PRO A 266 -6.04 1.02 -21.27
N LYS A 267 -6.02 -0.11 -21.98
CA LYS A 267 -7.24 -0.85 -22.32
C LYS A 267 -7.89 -1.38 -21.04
N ILE A 268 -9.06 -0.84 -20.71
CA ILE A 268 -9.80 -1.21 -19.49
C ILE A 268 -10.79 -2.33 -19.78
N GLN A 269 -10.70 -3.40 -19.00
CA GLN A 269 -11.68 -4.49 -19.00
C GLN A 269 -12.33 -4.59 -17.62
N ILE A 270 -13.66 -4.71 -17.59
CA ILE A 270 -14.43 -4.88 -16.36
C ILE A 270 -14.98 -6.31 -16.34
N LEU A 271 -14.75 -7.03 -15.24
CA LEU A 271 -15.29 -8.37 -15.02
C LEU A 271 -16.18 -8.36 -13.79
N THR A 272 -17.40 -8.87 -13.96
CA THR A 272 -18.39 -8.99 -12.88
C THR A 272 -18.84 -10.45 -12.78
N PRO A 273 -18.89 -11.04 -11.57
CA PRO A 273 -19.31 -12.42 -11.36
C PRO A 273 -20.66 -12.82 -11.96
N GLY A 274 -21.58 -11.86 -12.16
CA GLY A 274 -22.88 -12.11 -12.79
C GLY A 274 -22.83 -12.44 -14.29
N HIS A 275 -21.68 -12.29 -14.95
CA HIS A 275 -21.53 -12.60 -16.38
C HIS A 275 -21.33 -14.11 -16.60
N GLY A 276 -22.06 -14.72 -17.56
CA GLY A 276 -22.04 -16.18 -17.78
C GLY A 276 -20.66 -16.78 -18.04
N GLU A 277 -19.77 -16.05 -18.72
CA GLU A 277 -18.39 -16.49 -18.98
C GLU A 277 -17.38 -16.07 -17.90
N TYR A 278 -17.83 -15.52 -16.77
CA TYR A 278 -16.96 -15.00 -15.73
C TYR A 278 -15.86 -15.98 -15.29
N PRO A 279 -16.14 -17.29 -15.01
CA PRO A 279 -15.08 -18.20 -14.58
C PRO A 279 -13.96 -18.36 -15.61
N ARG A 280 -14.33 -18.43 -16.91
CA ARG A 280 -13.38 -18.57 -18.02
C ARG A 280 -12.54 -17.30 -18.17
N LEU A 281 -13.19 -16.13 -18.14
CA LEU A 281 -12.54 -14.83 -18.28
C LEU A 281 -11.64 -14.51 -17.08
N LEU A 282 -12.10 -14.79 -15.86
CA LEU A 282 -11.32 -14.65 -14.63
C LEU A 282 -10.04 -15.48 -14.72
N HIS A 283 -10.17 -16.75 -15.11
CA HIS A 283 -9.04 -17.66 -15.23
C HIS A 283 -8.02 -17.20 -16.29
N ALA A 284 -8.48 -16.76 -17.46
CA ALA A 284 -7.59 -16.21 -18.49
C ALA A 284 -6.89 -14.93 -18.02
N THR A 285 -7.64 -14.00 -17.41
CA THR A 285 -7.16 -12.69 -16.93
C THR A 285 -6.10 -12.84 -15.83
N LEU A 286 -6.32 -13.73 -14.87
CA LEU A 286 -5.36 -13.99 -13.79
C LEU A 286 -4.10 -14.70 -14.29
N ARG A 287 -4.20 -15.53 -15.34
CA ARG A 287 -3.01 -16.15 -15.95
C ARG A 287 -2.18 -15.17 -16.76
N SER A 288 -2.81 -14.24 -17.48
CA SER A 288 -2.09 -13.22 -18.24
C SER A 288 -1.50 -12.13 -17.37
N SER A 289 -2.05 -11.88 -16.17
CA SER A 289 -1.62 -10.78 -15.30
C SER A 289 -0.13 -10.83 -14.93
N SER A 290 0.49 -9.65 -14.87
CA SER A 290 1.82 -9.42 -14.27
C SER A 290 1.72 -8.92 -12.83
N CYS A 291 0.66 -8.16 -12.53
CA CYS A 291 0.42 -7.56 -11.24
C CYS A 291 -1.04 -7.75 -10.83
N ILE A 292 -1.28 -8.04 -9.55
CA ILE A 292 -2.62 -8.22 -8.98
C ILE A 292 -2.72 -7.40 -7.68
N PHE A 293 -3.63 -6.45 -7.61
CA PHE A 293 -4.01 -5.76 -6.39
C PHE A 293 -5.33 -6.32 -5.87
N LEU A 294 -5.32 -6.88 -4.67
CA LEU A 294 -6.50 -7.38 -3.98
C LEU A 294 -6.92 -6.33 -2.97
N CYS A 295 -8.01 -5.61 -3.27
CA CYS A 295 -8.51 -4.51 -2.45
C CYS A 295 -9.94 -4.78 -1.99
N THR A 296 -10.28 -6.05 -1.74
CA THR A 296 -11.64 -6.49 -1.42
C THR A 296 -11.62 -7.35 -0.17
N GLN A 297 -12.33 -6.89 0.87
CA GLN A 297 -12.57 -7.74 2.03
C GLN A 297 -13.46 -8.92 1.64
N SER A 298 -13.02 -10.13 1.94
CA SER A 298 -13.75 -11.35 1.61
C SER A 298 -13.53 -12.42 2.69
N PRO A 299 -14.59 -13.12 3.13
CA PRO A 299 -14.43 -14.25 4.06
C PRO A 299 -13.85 -15.50 3.39
N THR A 300 -13.78 -15.52 2.05
CA THR A 300 -13.28 -16.64 1.26
C THR A 300 -12.34 -16.15 0.17
N PRO A 301 -11.39 -16.97 -0.31
CA PRO A 301 -10.46 -16.56 -1.36
C PRO A 301 -11.17 -16.03 -2.61
N LEU A 302 -10.62 -14.97 -3.21
CA LEU A 302 -11.23 -14.28 -4.35
C LEU A 302 -11.23 -15.12 -5.63
N PHE A 303 -10.37 -16.13 -5.70
CA PHE A 303 -10.29 -17.08 -6.81
C PHE A 303 -9.63 -18.41 -6.37
N PRO A 304 -9.89 -19.52 -7.08
CA PRO A 304 -9.29 -20.82 -6.78
C PRO A 304 -7.75 -20.82 -6.92
N ALA A 305 -7.06 -21.50 -6.01
CA ALA A 305 -5.59 -21.61 -6.01
C ALA A 305 -5.03 -22.14 -7.34
N ALA A 306 -5.70 -23.16 -7.91
CA ALA A 306 -5.30 -23.86 -9.14
C ALA A 306 -5.03 -22.94 -10.35
N ILE A 307 -5.60 -21.73 -10.37
CA ILE A 307 -5.38 -20.76 -11.44
C ILE A 307 -3.90 -20.34 -11.49
N LEU A 308 -3.28 -20.15 -10.32
CA LEU A 308 -1.91 -19.68 -10.17
C LEU A 308 -0.92 -20.78 -9.77
N THR A 309 -1.40 -21.84 -9.10
CA THR A 309 -0.53 -22.93 -8.59
C THR A 309 -0.20 -24.00 -9.65
N ASN A 310 -1.08 -24.18 -10.65
CA ASN A 310 -0.84 -25.13 -11.73
C ASN A 310 0.40 -24.76 -12.57
N PRO A 311 1.05 -25.72 -13.25
CA PRO A 311 2.26 -25.46 -14.05
C PRO A 311 2.13 -24.30 -15.04
N GLU A 312 0.97 -24.15 -15.69
CA GLU A 312 0.68 -23.02 -16.59
C GLU A 312 0.58 -21.69 -15.85
N GLY A 313 -0.01 -21.67 -14.65
CA GLY A 313 -0.06 -20.50 -13.79
C GLY A 313 1.33 -20.05 -13.35
N ARG A 314 2.24 -20.99 -13.10
CA ARG A 314 3.60 -20.74 -12.60
C ARG A 314 4.59 -20.23 -13.64
N LYS A 315 4.24 -20.17 -14.94
CA LYS A 315 5.15 -19.73 -16.00
C LYS A 315 5.59 -18.26 -15.89
N LYS A 316 4.79 -17.42 -15.21
CA LYS A 316 5.02 -15.98 -15.07
C LYS A 316 5.19 -15.63 -13.60
N GLY A 317 6.31 -14.99 -13.24
CA GLY A 317 6.48 -14.40 -11.91
C GLY A 317 5.60 -13.17 -11.79
N ARG A 318 4.77 -13.11 -10.74
CA ARG A 318 3.79 -12.03 -10.54
C ARG A 318 4.10 -11.25 -9.29
N TYR A 319 3.64 -10.01 -9.28
CA TYR A 319 3.49 -9.25 -8.06
C TYR A 319 2.03 -9.31 -7.61
N ILE A 320 1.76 -9.71 -6.37
CA ILE A 320 0.42 -9.77 -5.80
C ILE A 320 0.41 -8.96 -4.51
N ALA A 321 -0.40 -7.92 -4.42
CA ALA A 321 -0.59 -7.14 -3.21
C ALA A 321 -1.94 -7.48 -2.58
N ALA A 322 -1.94 -8.12 -1.42
CA ALA A 322 -3.13 -8.48 -0.64
C ALA A 322 -3.40 -7.42 0.43
N ILE A 323 -4.47 -6.63 0.27
CA ILE A 323 -4.72 -5.40 1.05
C ILE A 323 -6.07 -5.40 1.77
N GLY A 324 -7.11 -5.96 1.17
CA GLY A 324 -8.49 -5.86 1.65
C GLY A 324 -8.81 -6.72 2.89
N SER A 325 -8.07 -7.79 3.15
CA SER A 325 -8.32 -8.67 4.31
C SER A 325 -7.47 -8.29 5.52
N LEU A 326 -8.11 -7.83 6.60
CA LEU A 326 -7.46 -7.35 7.84
C LEU A 326 -7.86 -8.17 9.07
N SER A 327 -8.27 -9.43 8.89
CA SER A 327 -8.63 -10.29 10.01
C SER A 327 -8.24 -11.76 9.76
N PRO A 328 -8.04 -12.56 10.83
CA PRO A 328 -7.58 -13.95 10.70
C PRO A 328 -8.55 -14.84 9.92
N HIS A 329 -9.83 -14.44 9.88
CA HIS A 329 -10.91 -15.18 9.22
C HIS A 329 -11.20 -14.65 7.80
N SER A 330 -10.62 -13.52 7.40
CA SER A 330 -10.79 -12.92 6.08
C SER A 330 -9.60 -13.30 5.21
N THR A 331 -9.84 -13.72 3.97
CA THR A 331 -8.80 -14.12 3.03
C THR A 331 -9.07 -13.57 1.65
N GLU A 332 -8.03 -13.02 1.01
CA GLU A 332 -8.09 -12.65 -0.40
C GLU A 332 -7.44 -13.73 -1.27
N LEU A 333 -6.36 -14.32 -0.76
CA LEU A 333 -5.65 -15.44 -1.36
C LEU A 333 -5.95 -16.76 -0.65
N HIS A 334 -5.97 -17.83 -1.43
CA HIS A 334 -6.02 -19.18 -0.91
C HIS A 334 -4.67 -19.56 -0.29
N SER A 335 -4.69 -20.24 0.87
CA SER A 335 -3.49 -20.62 1.62
C SER A 335 -2.49 -21.45 0.81
N ASP A 336 -2.96 -22.30 -0.10
CA ASP A 336 -2.09 -23.04 -1.02
C ASP A 336 -1.19 -22.16 -1.91
N ILE A 337 -1.67 -20.97 -2.30
CA ILE A 337 -0.84 -20.00 -3.04
C ILE A 337 0.31 -19.53 -2.16
N ILE A 338 0.02 -19.25 -0.89
CA ILE A 338 0.98 -18.79 0.12
C ILE A 338 2.02 -19.89 0.40
N LYS A 339 1.56 -21.12 0.70
CA LYS A 339 2.42 -22.28 0.95
C LYS A 339 3.34 -22.59 -0.23
N GLN A 340 2.81 -22.55 -1.45
CA GLN A 340 3.62 -22.77 -2.64
C GLN A 340 4.66 -21.67 -2.83
N ASN A 341 4.33 -20.44 -2.46
CA ASN A 341 5.26 -19.33 -2.58
C ASN A 341 6.44 -19.45 -1.61
N VAL A 342 6.31 -20.13 -0.47
CA VAL A 342 7.42 -20.35 0.48
C VAL A 342 8.02 -21.76 0.39
N ALA A 343 7.52 -22.60 -0.51
CA ALA A 343 8.00 -23.96 -0.65
C ALA A 343 9.49 -23.97 -1.08
N PRO A 344 10.35 -24.74 -0.41
CA PRO A 344 11.76 -24.80 -0.75
C PRO A 344 11.95 -25.34 -2.18
N GLU A 345 12.91 -24.79 -2.92
CA GLU A 345 13.33 -25.35 -4.21
C GLU A 345 13.81 -26.78 -3.97
N HIS A 346 13.02 -27.77 -4.39
CA HIS A 346 13.46 -29.15 -4.33
C HIS A 346 14.50 -29.34 -5.43
N GLY A 347 15.77 -29.38 -5.01
CA GLY A 347 16.93 -29.58 -5.86
C GLY A 347 16.98 -30.95 -6.51
N HIS A 348 16.09 -31.23 -7.46
CA HIS A 348 16.33 -32.25 -8.47
C HIS A 348 16.91 -31.58 -9.70
N ARG A 349 18.21 -31.82 -9.89
CA ARG A 349 19.01 -31.53 -11.09
C ARG A 349 18.36 -32.11 -12.35
N HIS A 350 17.36 -31.44 -12.89
CA HIS A 350 17.02 -31.57 -14.29
C HIS A 350 16.90 -30.17 -14.88
N PHE A 351 17.82 -29.85 -15.79
CA PHE A 351 17.85 -28.65 -16.61
C PHE A 351 16.65 -28.65 -17.58
N HIS A 352 15.44 -28.57 -17.04
CA HIS A 352 14.29 -28.12 -17.80
C HIS A 352 14.03 -26.67 -17.44
N LYS A 353 13.79 -25.88 -18.49
CA LYS A 353 13.51 -24.44 -18.55
C LYS A 353 12.19 -24.11 -17.84
N HIS A 354 12.06 -24.50 -16.58
CA HIS A 354 10.91 -24.28 -15.71
C HIS A 354 11.20 -23.10 -14.78
N ALA A 355 10.17 -22.29 -14.51
CA ALA A 355 10.25 -21.18 -13.59
C ALA A 355 10.78 -21.64 -12.22
N GLN A 356 11.69 -20.84 -11.63
CA GLN A 356 12.22 -21.05 -10.27
C GLN A 356 11.05 -21.36 -9.31
N GLN A 357 11.20 -22.42 -8.52
CA GLN A 357 10.21 -22.78 -7.52
C GLN A 357 10.40 -21.86 -6.30
N GLY A 358 9.31 -21.49 -5.65
CA GLY A 358 9.36 -20.56 -4.53
C GLY A 358 9.40 -19.09 -4.92
N GLY A 359 9.13 -18.27 -3.93
CA GLY A 359 9.05 -16.83 -4.01
C GLY A 359 9.19 -16.19 -2.63
N ALA A 360 8.77 -14.93 -2.48
CA ALA A 360 8.85 -14.23 -1.21
C ALA A 360 7.51 -13.63 -0.84
N ILE A 361 7.24 -13.68 0.46
CA ILE A 361 6.12 -13.02 1.08
C ILE A 361 6.70 -11.84 1.84
N VAL A 362 6.36 -10.66 1.36
CA VAL A 362 6.76 -9.39 1.95
C VAL A 362 5.60 -8.87 2.79
N VAL A 363 5.88 -8.42 3.99
CA VAL A 363 4.86 -7.89 4.92
C VAL A 363 5.19 -6.46 5.34
N ASP A 364 4.20 -5.72 5.84
CA ASP A 364 4.42 -4.44 6.50
C ASP A 364 4.88 -4.58 7.96
N SER A 365 4.38 -5.59 8.66
CA SER A 365 4.81 -5.99 10.00
C SER A 365 4.69 -7.51 10.13
N VAL A 366 5.79 -8.18 10.49
CA VAL A 366 5.80 -9.65 10.71
C VAL A 366 4.83 -10.01 11.83
N ASP A 367 4.95 -9.34 12.97
CA ASP A 367 4.14 -9.61 14.16
C ASP A 367 2.64 -9.52 13.91
N ARG A 368 2.20 -8.46 13.23
CA ARG A 368 0.78 -8.25 12.95
C ARG A 368 0.29 -9.19 11.87
N CYS A 369 1.05 -9.39 10.80
CA CYS A 369 0.66 -10.30 9.71
C CYS A 369 0.50 -11.74 10.21
N LEU A 370 1.39 -12.23 11.08
CA LEU A 370 1.28 -13.57 11.67
C LEU A 370 0.07 -13.75 12.61
N LYS A 371 -0.53 -12.65 13.08
CA LYS A 371 -1.70 -12.69 13.97
C LYS A 371 -3.00 -12.39 13.24
N GLU A 372 -2.98 -11.49 12.26
CA GLU A 372 -4.17 -10.87 11.67
C GLU A 372 -4.37 -11.17 10.19
N ALA A 373 -3.31 -11.51 9.43
CA ALA A 373 -3.45 -11.79 8.01
C ALA A 373 -3.98 -13.22 7.81
N GLY A 374 -5.29 -13.37 7.58
CA GLY A 374 -5.92 -14.69 7.46
C GLY A 374 -5.24 -15.63 6.46
N GLU A 375 -4.72 -15.13 5.34
CA GLU A 375 -4.04 -15.98 4.35
C GLU A 375 -2.66 -16.49 4.80
N ILE A 376 -1.96 -15.76 5.68
CA ILE A 376 -0.70 -16.18 6.30
C ILE A 376 -0.99 -17.11 7.47
N VAL A 377 -1.92 -16.73 8.35
CA VAL A 377 -2.34 -17.50 9.52
C VAL A 377 -2.85 -18.88 9.10
N GLN A 378 -3.77 -18.95 8.13
CA GLN A 378 -4.34 -20.21 7.66
C GLN A 378 -3.36 -21.07 6.86
N ALA A 379 -2.32 -20.45 6.30
CA ALA A 379 -1.24 -21.17 5.65
C ALA A 379 -0.22 -21.76 6.65
N GLY A 380 -0.22 -21.29 7.90
CA GLY A 380 0.64 -21.79 8.97
C GLY A 380 2.10 -21.36 8.81
N LEU A 381 2.34 -20.13 8.33
CA LEU A 381 3.68 -19.62 8.11
C LEU A 381 4.35 -19.20 9.43
N GLY A 382 5.66 -19.45 9.51
CA GLY A 382 6.53 -18.93 10.56
C GLY A 382 7.15 -17.56 10.21
N PRO A 383 7.71 -16.84 11.20
CA PRO A 383 8.39 -15.56 11.00
C PRO A 383 9.59 -15.66 10.03
N GLU A 384 10.24 -16.81 9.94
CA GLU A 384 11.37 -17.07 9.04
C GLU A 384 10.97 -17.19 7.55
N GLN A 385 9.67 -17.29 7.27
CA GLN A 385 9.13 -17.48 5.91
C GLN A 385 8.58 -16.18 5.30
N VAL A 386 8.63 -15.10 6.06
CA VAL A 386 8.16 -13.77 5.66
C VAL A 386 9.29 -12.76 5.85
N VAL A 387 9.27 -11.67 5.08
CA VAL A 387 10.28 -10.61 5.16
C VAL A 387 9.58 -9.27 5.25
N GLU A 388 10.03 -8.39 6.14
CA GLU A 388 9.47 -7.04 6.18
C GLU A 388 9.91 -6.20 4.99
N ILE A 389 9.00 -5.36 4.50
CA ILE A 389 9.30 -4.45 3.39
C ILE A 389 10.47 -3.52 3.72
N GLY A 390 10.63 -3.12 4.99
CA GLY A 390 11.71 -2.27 5.47
C GLY A 390 13.09 -2.90 5.30
N GLU A 391 13.22 -4.21 5.53
CA GLU A 391 14.47 -4.94 5.29
C GLU A 391 14.85 -4.94 3.80
N LEU A 392 13.86 -5.05 2.90
CA LEU A 392 14.11 -5.02 1.46
C LEU A 392 14.54 -3.65 0.94
N VAL A 393 14.27 -2.57 1.69
CA VAL A 393 14.76 -1.23 1.37
C VAL A 393 16.28 -1.13 1.58
N MET A 394 16.85 -1.84 2.57
CA MET A 394 18.30 -1.88 2.83
C MET A 394 19.11 -2.31 1.61
N LEU A 395 18.64 -3.35 0.93
CA LEU A 395 19.36 -3.95 -0.20
C LEU A 395 19.64 -2.90 -1.28
N LYS A 396 18.69 -2.00 -1.56
CA LYS A 396 18.88 -0.98 -2.59
C LYS A 396 19.95 0.04 -2.18
N ARG A 397 19.89 0.52 -0.93
CA ARG A 397 20.77 1.59 -0.42
C ARG A 397 22.21 1.14 -0.26
N ASP A 398 22.39 -0.07 0.26
CA ASP A 398 23.71 -0.66 0.40
C ASP A 398 24.37 -0.90 -0.95
N ALA A 399 23.60 -1.32 -1.97
CA ALA A 399 24.14 -1.48 -3.32
C ALA A 399 24.43 -0.15 -4.02
N GLU A 400 23.58 0.86 -3.85
CA GLU A 400 23.83 2.21 -4.39
C GLU A 400 25.00 2.90 -3.69
N ARG A 401 25.14 2.73 -2.36
CA ARG A 401 26.30 3.20 -1.58
C ARG A 401 27.58 2.52 -2.07
N ARG A 402 27.61 1.19 -2.20
CA ARG A 402 28.76 0.44 -2.74
C ARG A 402 29.10 0.84 -4.19
N ARG A 403 28.10 1.08 -5.04
CA ARG A 403 28.31 1.60 -6.40
C ARG A 403 28.93 2.99 -6.40
N ARG A 404 28.41 3.90 -5.56
CA ARG A 404 28.94 5.27 -5.43
C ARG A 404 30.36 5.29 -4.88
N GLU A 405 30.65 4.49 -3.87
CA GLU A 405 32.01 4.32 -3.32
C GLU A 405 32.98 3.73 -4.35
N CYS A 406 32.52 2.78 -5.17
CA CYS A 406 33.33 2.22 -6.27
C CYS A 406 33.59 3.23 -7.40
N MET A 407 32.60 4.07 -7.74
CA MET A 407 32.73 5.14 -8.74
C MET A 407 33.63 6.27 -8.23
N ALA A 408 33.47 6.68 -6.96
CA ALA A 408 34.32 7.67 -6.30
C ALA A 408 35.78 7.19 -6.18
N GLY A 409 36.00 5.90 -5.93
CA GLY A 409 37.35 5.30 -5.92
C GLY A 409 38.00 5.14 -7.30
N LYS A 410 37.26 5.35 -8.40
CA LYS A 410 37.74 5.21 -9.78
C LYS A 410 37.90 6.53 -10.53
N GLY A 411 37.58 7.67 -9.93
CA GLY A 411 37.78 8.99 -10.55
C GLY A 411 37.00 9.21 -11.85
N ILE A 412 35.82 8.57 -11.99
CA ILE A 412 34.95 8.77 -13.16
C ILE A 412 33.97 9.90 -12.81
N GLU A 413 34.14 11.05 -13.46
CA GLU A 413 33.19 12.17 -13.37
C GLU A 413 31.86 11.77 -14.02
N ALA A 414 30.76 12.10 -13.35
CA ALA A 414 29.40 11.79 -13.79
C ALA A 414 28.97 12.77 -14.89
N GLU A 415 29.38 12.53 -16.13
CA GLU A 415 28.73 13.14 -17.29
C GLU A 415 27.66 12.20 -17.85
N GLY A 416 26.42 12.69 -17.89
CA GLY A 416 25.29 12.07 -18.59
C GLY A 416 24.30 11.33 -17.68
N LEU A 417 23.52 12.06 -16.89
CA LEU A 417 22.23 11.56 -16.38
C LEU A 417 21.12 12.39 -17.01
N ASP A 418 20.43 11.80 -17.99
CA ASP A 418 19.18 12.32 -18.51
C ASP A 418 18.09 12.24 -17.43
N VAL A 419 17.21 13.23 -17.43
CA VAL A 419 16.24 13.60 -16.38
C VAL A 419 15.05 12.63 -16.26
N GLY A 420 15.05 11.55 -17.03
CA GLY A 420 14.08 10.46 -16.94
C GLY A 420 14.62 9.32 -16.09
N GLY A 421 14.26 9.27 -14.81
CA GLY A 421 14.68 8.21 -13.90
C GLY A 421 14.20 6.81 -14.30
N VAL A 422 14.89 6.16 -15.24
CA VAL A 422 15.01 4.72 -15.45
C VAL A 422 16.26 4.47 -16.28
N GLU A 423 17.34 3.94 -15.69
CA GLU A 423 18.26 3.05 -16.40
C GLU A 423 19.00 2.18 -15.37
N LEU A 424 18.61 0.91 -15.30
CA LEU A 424 19.48 -0.16 -14.81
C LEU A 424 20.12 -0.80 -16.05
N GLY A 425 20.92 0.01 -16.75
CA GLY A 425 21.82 -0.40 -17.82
C GLY A 425 23.15 -0.88 -17.25
N GLU A 426 23.66 -1.95 -17.80
CA GLU A 426 24.82 -2.71 -17.34
C GLU A 426 26.12 -1.94 -17.59
N CYS A 427 26.90 -1.64 -16.54
CA CYS A 427 28.35 -1.45 -16.72
C CYS A 427 29.01 -2.84 -16.80
N GLU A 428 29.00 -3.46 -17.98
CA GLU A 428 29.89 -4.58 -18.25
C GLU A 428 31.34 -4.08 -18.28
N MET A 429 32.03 -4.09 -17.14
CA MET A 429 33.48 -3.98 -17.12
C MET A 429 34.09 -5.33 -17.50
N ASN A 430 34.78 -5.36 -18.64
CA ASN A 430 35.58 -6.47 -19.12
C ASN A 430 36.45 -7.08 -18.01
N LYS A 431 36.36 -8.41 -17.83
CA LYS A 431 37.07 -9.21 -16.81
C LYS A 431 38.61 -9.14 -16.86
N ASN A 432 39.20 -8.42 -17.81
CA ASN A 432 40.66 -8.36 -18.00
C ASN A 432 41.37 -7.27 -17.17
N GLU A 433 40.69 -6.26 -16.65
CA GLU A 433 41.35 -5.16 -15.92
C GLU A 433 41.50 -5.39 -14.40
N LYS A 434 40.74 -6.32 -13.80
CA LYS A 434 40.82 -6.64 -12.36
C LYS A 434 42.19 -7.14 -11.90
N LYS A 435 43.05 -7.64 -12.81
CA LYS A 435 44.34 -8.25 -12.45
C LYS A 435 45.47 -7.25 -12.12
N LYS A 436 45.32 -5.95 -12.38
CA LYS A 436 46.43 -5.00 -12.21
C LYS A 436 46.32 -4.00 -11.04
N ALA A 437 45.17 -3.87 -10.36
CA ALA A 437 44.96 -2.80 -9.37
C ALA A 437 44.76 -3.24 -7.90
N SER A 438 44.80 -4.53 -7.57
CA SER A 438 44.67 -5.01 -6.17
C SER A 438 45.92 -5.76 -5.74
N LYS A 439 46.87 -5.06 -5.13
CA LYS A 439 48.04 -5.67 -4.47
C LYS A 439 48.13 -5.30 -2.98
N GLY A 440 47.01 -4.92 -2.35
CA GLY A 440 47.00 -4.47 -0.95
C GLY A 440 45.77 -4.87 -0.10
N GLY A 441 44.81 -5.64 -0.62
CA GLY A 441 43.63 -6.10 0.13
C GLY A 441 43.75 -7.57 0.54
N SER A 442 43.31 -7.93 1.76
CA SER A 442 43.26 -9.33 2.20
C SER A 442 42.28 -10.13 1.32
N LYS A 443 42.77 -11.21 0.70
CA LYS A 443 42.01 -12.09 -0.23
C LYS A 443 40.68 -12.62 0.34
N GLU A 444 40.54 -12.71 1.66
CA GLU A 444 39.30 -13.13 2.34
C GLU A 444 38.22 -12.05 2.32
N LYS A 445 38.59 -10.77 2.49
CA LYS A 445 37.63 -9.65 2.39
C LYS A 445 37.11 -9.49 0.96
N GLU A 446 37.94 -9.70 -0.06
CA GLU A 446 37.50 -9.69 -1.47
C GLU A 446 36.55 -10.85 -1.79
N LYS A 447 36.82 -12.07 -1.31
CA LYS A 447 35.92 -13.23 -1.51
C LYS A 447 34.57 -13.07 -0.81
N HIS A 448 34.56 -12.52 0.41
CA HIS A 448 33.31 -12.26 1.13
C HIS A 448 32.43 -11.24 0.38
N ARG A 449 33.03 -10.12 -0.03
CA ARG A 449 32.35 -9.09 -0.83
C ARG A 449 31.81 -9.62 -2.15
N GLU A 450 32.58 -10.44 -2.88
CA GLU A 450 32.11 -11.04 -4.14
C GLU A 450 30.97 -12.06 -3.94
N SER A 451 30.89 -12.71 -2.77
CA SER A 451 29.78 -13.62 -2.43
C SER A 451 28.50 -12.83 -2.10
N GLU A 452 28.63 -11.78 -1.29
CA GLU A 452 27.51 -10.90 -0.93
C GLU A 452 26.92 -10.18 -2.14
N ASP A 453 27.76 -9.66 -3.04
CA ASP A 453 27.31 -8.99 -4.27
C ASP A 453 26.53 -9.93 -5.21
N LYS A 454 26.91 -11.22 -5.25
CA LYS A 454 26.18 -12.22 -6.04
C LYS A 454 24.82 -12.57 -5.43
N ALA A 455 24.77 -12.80 -4.11
CA ALA A 455 23.52 -13.06 -3.40
C ALA A 455 22.54 -11.88 -3.57
N HIS A 456 23.09 -10.66 -3.49
CA HIS A 456 22.34 -9.43 -3.69
C HIS A 456 21.78 -9.28 -5.12
N LYS A 457 22.61 -9.50 -6.14
CA LYS A 457 22.17 -9.46 -7.54
C LYS A 457 21.07 -10.49 -7.81
N SER A 458 21.20 -11.69 -7.24
CA SER A 458 20.18 -12.74 -7.33
C SER A 458 18.86 -12.31 -6.69
N LEU A 459 18.91 -11.66 -5.53
CA LEU A 459 17.72 -11.19 -4.83
C LEU A 459 17.01 -10.04 -5.57
N ILE A 460 17.77 -9.11 -6.18
CA ILE A 460 17.18 -8.08 -7.03
C ILE A 460 16.52 -8.69 -8.26
N GLU A 461 17.20 -9.58 -8.98
CA GLU A 461 16.62 -10.23 -10.16
C GLU A 461 15.33 -10.96 -9.80
N TRP A 462 15.32 -11.60 -8.64
CA TRP A 462 14.16 -12.28 -8.10
C TRP A 462 13.02 -11.30 -7.72
N LEU A 463 13.30 -10.18 -7.05
CA LEU A 463 12.29 -9.14 -6.75
C LEU A 463 11.72 -8.49 -8.02
N VAL A 464 12.49 -8.45 -9.10
CA VAL A 464 12.12 -7.84 -10.38
C VAL A 464 11.31 -8.79 -11.27
N LYS A 465 11.65 -10.09 -11.30
CA LYS A 465 11.07 -11.09 -12.22
C LYS A 465 10.35 -12.27 -11.54
N GLY A 466 10.68 -12.59 -10.30
CA GLY A 466 10.12 -13.72 -9.51
C GLY A 466 8.72 -13.46 -8.95
N ASN A 467 8.19 -14.39 -8.15
CA ASN A 467 6.83 -14.30 -7.59
C ASN A 467 6.80 -13.63 -6.21
N VAL A 468 6.37 -12.38 -6.15
CA VAL A 468 6.36 -11.58 -4.91
C VAL A 468 4.93 -11.39 -4.45
N ILE A 469 4.63 -11.82 -3.22
CA ILE A 469 3.36 -11.53 -2.56
C ILE A 469 3.62 -10.48 -1.50
N TYR A 470 3.01 -9.30 -1.59
CA TYR A 470 3.00 -8.31 -0.54
C TYR A 470 1.70 -8.41 0.25
N LYS A 471 1.79 -8.59 1.55
CA LYS A 471 0.65 -8.55 2.46
C LYS A 471 0.74 -7.31 3.34
N SER A 472 -0.33 -6.54 3.38
CA SER A 472 -0.48 -5.44 4.34
C SER A 472 -1.67 -5.68 5.27
N VAL A 473 -1.45 -5.45 6.56
CA VAL A 473 -2.49 -5.36 7.59
C VAL A 473 -2.63 -3.93 8.16
N GLY A 474 -1.70 -3.05 7.81
CA GLY A 474 -1.66 -1.66 8.25
C GLY A 474 -0.78 -1.48 9.47
N LEU A 475 0.10 -0.48 9.40
CA LEU A 475 1.03 -0.13 10.46
C LEU A 475 0.80 1.34 10.86
N GLY A 476 0.65 1.61 12.15
CA GLY A 476 0.41 2.98 12.64
C GLY A 476 1.49 3.97 12.19
N LEU A 477 2.74 3.52 12.14
CA LEU A 477 3.88 4.26 11.59
C LEU A 477 3.59 4.86 10.21
N THR A 478 2.96 4.08 9.32
CA THR A 478 2.66 4.54 7.96
C THR A 478 1.64 5.68 7.95
N ASP A 479 0.74 5.73 8.92
CA ASP A 479 -0.22 6.83 9.07
C ASP A 479 0.49 8.09 9.61
N VAL A 480 1.39 7.95 10.59
CA VAL A 480 2.14 9.08 11.19
C VAL A 480 3.08 9.71 10.18
N VAL A 481 3.86 8.91 9.47
CA VAL A 481 4.88 9.39 8.50
C VAL A 481 4.21 10.07 7.32
N VAL A 482 3.26 9.39 6.66
CA VAL A 482 2.58 9.97 5.50
C VAL A 482 1.69 11.14 5.91
N GLY A 483 1.04 11.07 7.08
CA GLY A 483 0.27 12.18 7.62
C GLY A 483 1.13 13.43 7.85
N GLY A 484 2.31 13.26 8.47
CA GLY A 484 3.25 14.35 8.71
C GLY A 484 3.76 14.99 7.42
N ASP A 485 4.12 14.18 6.43
CA ASP A 485 4.53 14.68 5.12
C ASP A 485 3.39 15.42 4.40
N LEU A 486 2.16 14.92 4.45
CA LEU A 486 1.02 15.61 3.85
C LEU A 486 0.74 16.95 4.53
N VAL A 487 0.86 17.03 5.85
CA VAL A 487 0.72 18.31 6.58
C VAL A 487 1.80 19.30 6.15
N ARG A 488 3.04 18.86 6.00
CA ARG A 488 4.13 19.70 5.49
C ARG A 488 3.81 20.24 4.09
N ILE A 489 3.39 19.38 3.16
CA ILE A 489 3.03 19.78 1.80
C ILE A 489 1.79 20.70 1.81
N ALA A 490 0.83 20.45 2.69
CA ALA A 490 -0.35 21.30 2.85
C ALA A 490 0.02 22.72 3.31
N ASP A 491 0.93 22.82 4.28
CA ASP A 491 1.42 24.12 4.77
C ASP A 491 2.22 24.86 3.69
N GLU A 492 3.06 24.16 2.92
CA GLU A 492 3.79 24.73 1.78
C GLU A 492 2.85 25.24 0.67
N ARG A 493 1.73 24.55 0.45
CA ARG A 493 0.73 24.89 -0.59
C ARG A 493 -0.43 25.75 -0.09
N ASN A 494 -0.44 26.12 1.20
CA ASN A 494 -1.53 26.84 1.85
C ASN A 494 -2.90 26.16 1.67
N ILE A 495 -2.96 24.83 1.87
CA ILE A 495 -4.19 24.03 1.82
C ILE A 495 -4.66 23.68 3.23
N GLY A 496 -5.96 23.81 3.47
CA GLY A 496 -6.58 23.56 4.78
C GLY A 496 -6.62 24.80 5.68
N THR A 497 -7.02 24.59 6.93
CA THR A 497 -7.17 25.68 7.91
C THR A 497 -5.99 25.70 8.87
N ARG A 498 -5.32 26.85 8.98
CA ARG A 498 -4.23 27.05 9.95
C ARG A 498 -4.74 27.88 11.13
N ILE A 499 -4.56 27.34 12.33
CA ILE A 499 -4.89 28.02 13.58
C ILE A 499 -3.57 28.45 14.22
N GLU A 500 -3.29 29.75 14.13
CA GLU A 500 -2.09 30.35 14.70
C GLU A 500 -2.20 30.45 16.23
N ASN A 501 -1.06 30.33 16.94
CA ASN A 501 -0.96 30.40 18.41
C ASN A 501 -1.86 29.39 19.16
N PHE A 502 -2.00 28.18 18.61
CA PHE A 502 -2.73 27.07 19.23
C PHE A 502 -1.99 26.49 20.45
#